data_AF-A0A3A9EXL1-F1
#
_entry.id   AF-A0A3A9EXL1-F1
#
_cell.length_a   1.000
_cell.length_b   1.000
_cell.length_c   1.000
_cell.angle_alpha   90.00
_cell.angle_beta   90.00
_cell.angle_gamma   90.00
#
_symmetry.space_group_name_H-M   'P 1'
#
loop_
_entity.id
_entity.type
_entity.pdbx_description
1 polymer ?
#
loop_
_entity_poly.entity_id
_entity_poly.type
_entity_poly.pdbx_seq_one_letter_code
_entity_poly.pdbx_strand_id
1 'polypeptide(L)'
;MSVPYNLTGAARKALVQTISEILGKPAVYQGAPTFAYAIDFYSVDKNGTLSYPDNISPEDVRQLVSRLRERGYTPENDNASRWSCRGRGSPPRH
;
A
#
# COMPACT_ATOMS: atom_id res chain seq x y z
N MET A 1 -4.23 7.34 -1.17
CA MET A 1 -4.85 6.01 -1.08
C MET A 1 -3.79 5.00 -0.64
N SER A 2 -4.18 3.87 -0.05
CA SER A 2 -3.23 2.85 0.42
C SER A 2 -3.74 1.43 0.16
N VAL A 3 -2.79 0.51 -0.02
CA VAL A 3 -3.00 -0.88 -0.40
C VAL A 3 -2.16 -1.75 0.54
N PRO A 4 -2.77 -2.36 1.59
CA PRO A 4 -2.09 -3.32 2.44
C PRO A 4 -1.74 -4.61 1.68
N TYR A 5 -0.48 -5.03 1.74
CA TYR A 5 -0.03 -6.36 1.27
C TYR A 5 0.38 -7.27 2.44
N ASN A 6 0.40 -6.75 3.67
CA ASN A 6 0.76 -7.49 4.90
C ASN A 6 2.13 -8.21 4.82
N LEU A 7 3.10 -7.59 4.14
CA LEU A 7 4.43 -8.17 3.91
C LEU A 7 5.41 -7.75 5.00
N THR A 8 6.16 -8.70 5.54
CA THR A 8 7.15 -8.46 6.60
C THR A 8 8.54 -8.97 6.21
N GLY A 9 9.58 -8.38 6.81
CA GLY A 9 10.97 -8.84 6.68
C GLY A 9 11.50 -8.88 5.24
N ALA A 10 11.85 -10.09 4.78
CA ALA A 10 12.42 -10.31 3.45
C ALA A 10 11.44 -10.03 2.30
N ALA A 11 10.15 -10.35 2.49
CA ALA A 11 9.11 -10.13 1.49
C ALA A 11 8.90 -8.64 1.21
N ARG A 12 9.05 -7.78 2.23
CA ARG A 12 9.00 -6.32 2.08
C ARG A 12 10.11 -5.80 1.17
N LYS A 13 11.35 -6.28 1.35
CA LYS A 13 12.47 -5.88 0.48
C LYS A 13 12.23 -6.34 -0.96
N ALA A 14 11.74 -7.56 -1.15
CA ALA A 14 11.40 -8.09 -2.47
C ALA A 14 10.30 -7.27 -3.16
N LEU A 15 9.27 -6.83 -2.42
CA LEU A 15 8.23 -5.93 -2.95
C LEU A 15 8.82 -4.59 -3.39
N VAL A 16 9.59 -3.94 -2.52
CA VAL A 16 10.21 -2.64 -2.81
C VAL A 16 11.13 -2.72 -4.03
N GLN A 17 11.93 -3.78 -4.12
CA GLN A 17 12.80 -4.05 -5.26
C GLN A 17 11.98 -4.27 -6.55
N THR A 18 10.91 -5.04 -6.46
CA THR A 18 10.01 -5.31 -7.59
C THR A 18 9.35 -4.03 -8.10
N ILE A 19 8.84 -3.17 -7.22
CA ILE A 19 8.23 -1.89 -7.59
C ILE A 19 9.29 -0.98 -8.23
N SER A 20 10.48 -0.92 -7.62
CA SER A 20 11.62 -0.16 -8.13
C SER A 20 12.00 -0.59 -9.55
N GLU A 21 11.98 -1.89 -9.82
CA GLU A 21 12.24 -2.46 -11.15
C GLU A 21 11.11 -2.18 -12.15
N ILE A 22 9.84 -2.32 -11.76
CA ILE A 22 8.69 -2.06 -12.62
C ILE A 22 8.65 -0.59 -13.06
N LEU A 23 8.92 0.33 -12.14
CA LEU A 23 8.92 1.77 -12.40
C LEU A 23 10.25 2.26 -12.99
N GLY A 24 11.33 1.47 -12.87
CA GLY A 24 12.69 1.89 -13.18
C GLY A 24 13.19 3.02 -12.28
N LYS A 25 12.67 3.12 -11.05
CA LYS A 25 12.96 4.21 -10.09
C LYS A 25 13.61 3.66 -8.83
N PRO A 26 14.65 4.31 -8.27
CA PRO A 26 15.31 3.82 -7.08
C PRO A 26 14.41 3.95 -5.84
N ALA A 27 14.41 2.93 -5.00
CA ALA A 27 13.78 2.98 -3.68
C ALA A 27 14.69 3.65 -2.65
N VAL A 28 14.22 4.72 -2.02
CA VAL A 28 14.92 5.48 -0.99
C VAL A 28 14.33 5.17 0.37
N TYR A 29 15.16 4.73 1.31
CA TYR A 29 14.72 4.52 2.69
C TYR A 29 14.58 5.86 3.42
N GLN A 30 13.37 6.17 3.89
CA GLN A 30 13.05 7.45 4.53
C GLN A 30 13.47 7.51 6.00
N GLY A 31 13.77 6.38 6.64
CA GLY A 31 14.15 6.35 8.06
C GLY A 31 13.00 6.78 9.00
N ALA A 32 13.33 7.20 10.22
CA ALA A 32 12.35 7.59 11.23
C ALA A 32 11.69 8.97 10.91
N PRO A 33 10.43 9.22 11.32
CA PRO A 33 9.55 8.37 12.16
C PRO A 33 8.72 7.34 11.38
N THR A 34 8.73 7.37 10.05
CA THR A 34 7.83 6.56 9.21
C THR A 34 8.39 5.17 8.89
N PHE A 35 9.71 5.02 8.90
CA PHE A 35 10.45 3.79 8.53
C PHE A 35 10.02 3.21 7.16
N ALA A 36 9.56 4.08 6.27
CA ALA A 36 9.02 3.74 4.97
C ALA A 36 10.09 3.79 3.87
N TYR A 37 9.83 3.10 2.76
CA TYR A 37 10.59 3.25 1.52
C TYR A 37 9.81 4.13 0.54
N ALA A 38 10.39 5.25 0.12
CA ALA A 38 9.84 6.08 -0.94
C ALA A 38 10.37 5.60 -2.30
N ILE A 39 9.48 5.41 -3.27
CA ILE A 39 9.78 4.97 -4.62
C ILE A 39 9.07 5.95 -5.56
N ASP A 40 9.79 6.99 -5.98
CA ASP A 40 9.21 8.10 -6.75
C ASP A 40 8.00 8.72 -6.01
N PHE A 41 6.77 8.53 -6.48
CA PHE A 41 5.54 8.97 -5.78
C PHE A 41 4.91 7.93 -4.85
N TYR A 42 5.39 6.69 -4.86
CA TYR A 42 4.87 5.60 -4.03
C TYR A 42 5.64 5.50 -2.71
N SER A 43 5.01 5.01 -1.65
CA SER A 43 5.66 4.79 -0.36
C SER A 43 5.24 3.46 0.24
N VAL A 44 6.20 2.65 0.66
CA VAL A 44 5.97 1.35 1.29
C VAL A 44 6.29 1.41 2.78
N ASP A 45 5.28 1.24 3.62
CA ASP A 45 5.39 1.25 5.08
C ASP A 45 6.09 -0.02 5.63
N LYS A 46 6.51 0.02 6.91
CA LYS A 46 7.11 -1.13 7.60
C LYS A 46 6.24 -2.39 7.60
N ASN A 47 4.93 -2.24 7.55
CA ASN A 47 3.95 -3.34 7.49
C ASN A 47 3.74 -3.89 6.07
N GLY A 48 4.47 -3.38 5.07
CA GLY A 48 4.28 -3.76 3.66
C GLY A 48 3.03 -3.13 3.04
N THR A 49 2.58 -1.99 3.57
CA THR A 49 1.45 -1.23 2.99
C THR A 49 1.98 -0.24 1.96
N LEU A 50 1.51 -0.34 0.73
CA LEU A 50 1.85 0.59 -0.35
C LEU A 50 0.87 1.76 -0.33
N SER A 51 1.38 2.96 -0.09
CA SER A 51 0.63 4.22 -0.05
C SER A 51 1.03 5.08 -1.25
N TYR A 52 0.05 5.75 -1.85
CA TYR A 52 0.27 6.68 -2.97
C TYR A 52 -0.65 7.90 -2.87
N PRO A 53 -0.19 9.08 -3.33
CA PRO A 53 -1.01 10.27 -3.42
C PRO A 53 -2.06 10.16 -4.53
N ASP A 54 -3.13 10.94 -4.42
CA ASP A 54 -4.21 11.02 -5.43
C ASP A 54 -3.74 11.66 -6.75
N ASN A 55 -2.56 12.30 -6.74
CA ASN A 55 -1.94 12.90 -7.93
C ASN A 55 -1.48 11.87 -8.97
N ILE A 56 -1.43 10.57 -8.62
CA ILE A 56 -1.04 9.52 -9.57
C ILE A 56 -2.25 9.10 -10.39
N SER A 57 -2.06 8.96 -11.70
CA SER A 57 -3.10 8.43 -12.58
C SER A 57 -3.53 7.04 -12.14
N PRO A 58 -4.84 6.76 -12.00
CA PRO A 58 -5.32 5.43 -11.59
C PRO A 58 -4.90 4.32 -12.54
N GLU A 59 -4.58 4.66 -13.80
CA GLU A 59 -4.08 3.73 -14.80
C GLU A 59 -2.67 3.21 -14.47
N ASP A 60 -1.75 4.10 -14.06
CA ASP A 60 -0.41 3.73 -13.58
C ASP A 60 -0.48 2.80 -12.37
N VAL A 61 -1.33 3.15 -11.40
CA VAL A 61 -1.52 2.33 -10.20
C VAL A 61 -2.06 0.95 -10.59
N ARG A 62 -3.05 0.88 -11.47
CA ARG A 62 -3.64 -0.38 -11.93
C ARG A 62 -2.60 -1.23 -12.67
N GLN A 63 -1.77 -0.63 -13.51
CA GLN A 63 -0.68 -1.33 -14.20
C GLN A 63 0.33 -1.88 -13.19
N LEU A 64 0.76 -1.07 -12.23
CA LEU A 64 1.69 -1.49 -11.18
C LEU A 64 1.13 -2.67 -10.37
N VAL A 65 -0.12 -2.57 -9.90
CA VAL A 65 -0.81 -3.64 -9.17
C VAL A 65 -0.94 -4.89 -10.03
N SER A 66 -1.23 -4.77 -11.33
CA SER A 66 -1.30 -5.91 -12.25
C SER A 66 0.06 -6.63 -12.34
N ARG A 67 1.16 -5.88 -12.51
CA ARG A 67 2.52 -6.46 -12.53
C ARG A 67 2.88 -7.13 -11.21
N LEU A 68 2.48 -6.55 -10.09
CA LEU A 68 2.68 -7.13 -8.75
C LEU A 68 1.92 -8.46 -8.61
N ARG A 69 0.68 -8.54 -9.12
CA ARG A 69 -0.11 -9.78 -9.12
C ARG A 69 0.52 -10.87 -9.98
N GLU A 70 1.09 -10.53 -11.14
CA GLU A 70 1.83 -11.49 -11.98
C GLU A 70 3.02 -12.11 -11.24
N ARG A 71 3.61 -11.39 -10.28
CA ARG A 71 4.70 -11.88 -9.40
C ARG A 71 4.19 -12.57 -8.13
N GLY A 72 2.88 -12.70 -7.94
CA GLY A 72 2.27 -13.35 -6.78
C GLY A 72 1.96 -12.43 -5.60
N TYR A 73 2.13 -11.11 -5.73
CA TYR A 73 1.76 -10.16 -4.68
C TYR A 73 0.28 -9.79 -4.79
N THR A 74 -0.52 -10.24 -3.83
CA THR A 74 -1.97 -9.94 -3.80
C THR A 74 -2.26 -8.96 -2.66
N PRO A 75 -2.90 -7.82 -2.95
CA PRO A 75 -3.28 -6.86 -1.91
C PRO A 75 -4.48 -7.37 -1.10
N GLU A 76 -4.48 -7.10 0.21
CA GLU A 76 -5.60 -7.44 1.10
C GLU A 76 -6.84 -6.57 0.81
N ASN A 77 -6.65 -5.38 0.22
CA ASN A 77 -7.71 -4.40 -0.03
C ASN A 77 -8.72 -4.80 -1.13
N ASP A 78 -8.54 -5.94 -1.80
CA ASP A 78 -9.63 -6.56 -2.57
C ASP A 78 -10.83 -6.91 -1.67
N ASN A 79 -10.63 -6.94 -0.34
CA ASN A 79 -11.67 -7.15 0.67
C ASN A 79 -12.10 -5.88 1.43
N ALA A 80 -11.92 -4.66 0.90
CA ALA A 80 -12.44 -3.45 1.56
C ALA A 80 -13.94 -3.20 1.31
N SER A 81 -14.76 -4.27 1.30
CA SER A 81 -16.18 -4.20 1.68
C SER A 81 -16.30 -4.13 3.20
N ARG A 82 -15.68 -3.13 3.83
CA ARG A 82 -15.92 -2.85 5.25
C ARG A 82 -15.92 -1.37 5.58
N TRP A 83 -16.47 -0.56 4.67
CA TRP A 83 -17.32 0.53 5.11
C TRP A 83 -18.56 -0.09 5.78
N SER A 84 -18.43 -0.43 7.06
CA SER A 84 -19.57 -0.34 7.96
C SER A 84 -19.43 0.98 8.69
N CYS A 85 -19.94 2.03 8.06
CA CYS A 85 -20.59 3.08 8.82
C CYS A 85 -21.65 2.44 9.72
N ARG A 86 -21.31 2.22 10.99
CA ARG A 86 -22.24 2.32 12.11
C ARG A 86 -21.70 3.47 12.95
N GLY A 87 -22.19 4.70 12.88
CA GLY A 87 -23.58 5.07 12.70
C GLY A 87 -24.34 4.91 14.03
N ARG A 88 -24.21 5.92 14.89
CA ARG A 88 -25.23 6.47 15.81
C ARG A 88 -25.81 5.60 16.94
N GLY A 89 -25.65 6.12 18.17
CA GLY A 89 -26.75 6.24 19.14
C GLY A 89 -26.65 5.36 20.39
N SER A 90 -26.08 5.90 21.47
CA SER A 90 -26.45 5.46 22.82
C SER A 90 -27.80 6.11 23.18
N PRO A 91 -28.88 5.37 23.50
CA PRO A 91 -30.05 5.98 24.13
C PRO A 91 -29.78 6.21 25.63
N PRO A 92 -30.46 7.17 26.27
CA PRO A 92 -30.25 7.50 27.67
C PRO A 92 -30.77 6.38 28.59
N ARG A 93 -30.08 6.15 29.70
CA ARG A 93 -30.59 5.32 30.80
C ARG A 93 -31.65 6.11 31.57
N HIS A 94 -32.78 5.44 31.82
CA HIS A 94 -33.89 5.87 32.68
C HIS A 94 -33.43 6.16 34.11
#